data_AF-A0A4R9VE82-F1
#
_entry.id   AF-A0A4R9VE82-F1
#
_cell.length_a   1.000
_cell.length_b   1.000
_cell.length_c   1.000
_cell.angle_alpha   90.00
_cell.angle_beta   90.00
_cell.angle_gamma   90.00
#
_symmetry.space_group_name_H-M   'P 1'
#
loop_
_entity.id
_entity.type
_entity.pdbx_description
1 polymer ?
#
loop_
_entity_poly.entity_id
_entity_poly.type
_entity_poly.pdbx_seq_one_letter_code
_entity_poly.pdbx_strand_id
1 'polypeptide(L)'
;ASRIPLAVSQDILEEITADDMSKMGLSASDFAQTTMGAGTVDGKQYAVPLDTHPIVLYYNRVLLKKAGVLGDDGRPVGMRNKEEFTATLQKL
;
A
#
# COMPACT_ATOMS: atom_id res chain seq x y z
N ALA A 1 -7.45 4.18 -2.94
CA ALA A 1 -8.42 4.66 -3.95
C ALA A 1 -9.86 4.13 -3.79
N SER A 2 -10.21 3.38 -2.72
CA SER A 2 -11.51 2.71 -2.63
C SER A 2 -12.76 3.61 -2.67
N ARG A 3 -12.62 4.92 -2.42
CA ARG A 3 -13.72 5.88 -2.45
C ARG A 3 -13.88 6.63 -3.77
N ILE A 4 -12.88 6.56 -4.67
CA ILE A 4 -12.91 7.29 -5.95
C ILE A 4 -14.08 6.84 -6.82
N PRO A 5 -14.35 5.53 -7.05
CA PRO A 5 -15.49 5.12 -7.88
C PRO A 5 -16.84 5.61 -7.37
N LEU A 6 -17.04 5.60 -6.05
CA LEU A 6 -18.26 6.12 -5.43
C LEU A 6 -18.39 7.63 -5.64
N ALA A 7 -17.32 8.38 -5.40
CA ALA A 7 -17.31 9.82 -5.55
C ALA A 7 -17.52 10.26 -7.03
N VAL A 8 -16.98 9.52 -7.99
CA VAL A 8 -17.27 9.72 -9.42
C VAL A 8 -18.75 9.42 -9.72
N SER A 9 -19.31 8.32 -9.20
CA SER A 9 -20.74 7.99 -9.42
C SER A 9 -21.72 8.99 -8.80
N GLN A 10 -21.26 9.78 -7.84
CA GLN A 10 -22.03 10.83 -7.16
C GLN A 10 -21.82 12.21 -7.78
N ASP A 11 -20.99 12.32 -8.83
CA ASP A 11 -20.66 13.59 -9.49
C ASP A 11 -20.05 14.65 -8.56
N ILE A 12 -19.21 14.20 -7.62
CA ILE A 12 -18.53 15.08 -6.63
C ILE A 12 -17.01 15.20 -6.87
N LEU A 13 -16.50 14.64 -7.96
CA LEU A 13 -15.10 14.78 -8.38
C LEU A 13 -15.03 15.28 -9.83
N GLU A 14 -14.11 16.20 -10.07
CA GLU A 14 -13.76 16.64 -11.42
C GLU A 14 -12.63 15.79 -11.99
N GLU A 15 -12.64 15.62 -13.30
CA GLU A 15 -11.54 14.98 -14.03
C GLU A 15 -10.27 15.83 -13.94
N ILE A 16 -9.14 15.20 -13.63
CA ILE A 16 -7.82 15.80 -13.67
C ILE A 16 -7.24 15.58 -15.05
N THR A 17 -7.12 16.64 -15.85
CA THR A 17 -6.63 16.54 -17.23
C THR A 17 -5.10 16.47 -17.29
N ALA A 18 -4.56 16.13 -18.46
CA ALA A 18 -3.13 16.22 -18.72
C ALA A 18 -2.59 17.66 -18.56
N ASP A 19 -3.41 18.67 -18.88
CA ASP A 19 -3.05 20.07 -18.71
C ASP A 19 -2.97 20.46 -17.23
N ASP A 20 -3.85 19.93 -16.38
CA ASP A 20 -3.80 20.18 -14.94
C ASP A 20 -2.55 19.56 -14.30
N MET A 21 -2.22 18.33 -14.70
CA MET A 21 -0.96 17.68 -14.30
C MET A 21 0.25 18.51 -14.72
N SER A 22 0.29 18.98 -15.97
CA SER A 22 1.36 19.81 -16.50
C SER A 22 1.50 21.15 -15.75
N LYS A 23 0.39 21.81 -15.40
CA LYS A 23 0.39 23.04 -14.58
C LYS A 23 1.01 22.82 -13.19
N MET A 24 0.87 21.62 -12.64
CA MET A 24 1.50 21.21 -11.36
C MET A 24 2.96 20.75 -11.53
N GLY A 25 3.47 20.69 -12.77
CA GLY A 25 4.80 20.17 -13.07
C GLY A 25 4.90 18.64 -12.92
N LEU A 26 3.78 17.93 -13.06
CA LEU A 26 3.68 16.49 -12.90
C LEU A 26 3.34 15.79 -14.22
N SER A 27 3.75 14.54 -14.32
CA SER A 27 3.44 13.60 -15.40
C SER A 27 3.03 12.24 -14.83
N ALA A 28 2.27 11.45 -15.58
CA ALA A 28 1.92 10.09 -15.14
C ALA A 28 3.17 9.20 -14.94
N SER A 29 4.27 9.49 -15.65
CA SER A 29 5.55 8.79 -15.52
C SER A 29 6.30 9.07 -14.22
N ASP A 30 5.89 10.08 -13.45
CA ASP A 30 6.47 10.35 -12.12
C ASP A 30 5.98 9.36 -11.05
N PHE A 31 4.99 8.53 -11.38
CA PHE A 31 4.34 7.60 -10.46
C PHE A 31 4.43 6.15 -10.94
N ALA A 32 4.41 5.21 -10.00
CA ALA A 32 4.26 3.79 -10.33
C ALA A 32 2.91 3.55 -11.02
N GLN A 33 2.93 2.79 -12.12
CA GLN A 33 1.74 2.57 -12.98
C GLN A 33 0.52 2.06 -12.19
N THR A 34 0.71 1.09 -11.29
CA THR A 34 -0.38 0.56 -10.46
C THR A 34 -0.99 1.62 -9.56
N THR A 35 -0.16 2.47 -8.96
CA THR A 35 -0.62 3.53 -8.05
C THR A 35 -1.33 4.63 -8.82
N MET A 36 -0.81 5.03 -9.97
CA MET A 36 -1.44 6.04 -10.82
C MET A 36 -2.80 5.56 -11.36
N GLY A 37 -2.85 4.31 -11.86
CA GLY A 37 -4.08 3.71 -12.38
C GLY A 37 -5.17 3.48 -11.33
N ALA A 38 -4.82 3.42 -10.05
CA ALA A 38 -5.82 3.34 -8.98
C ALA A 38 -6.68 4.61 -8.88
N GLY A 39 -6.22 5.75 -9.41
CA GLY A 39 -6.97 6.99 -9.50
C GLY A 39 -7.86 7.13 -10.73
N THR A 40 -7.92 6.10 -11.59
CA THR A 40 -8.65 6.14 -12.86
C THR A 40 -10.03 5.49 -12.76
N VAL A 41 -11.05 6.11 -13.36
CA VAL A 41 -12.39 5.53 -13.55
C VAL A 41 -12.80 5.76 -15.01
N ASP A 42 -13.22 4.71 -15.71
CA ASP A 42 -13.61 4.76 -17.14
C ASP A 42 -12.59 5.47 -18.05
N GLY A 43 -11.30 5.23 -17.79
CA GLY A 43 -10.19 5.80 -18.56
C GLY A 43 -9.83 7.25 -18.23
N LYS A 44 -10.54 7.88 -17.28
CA LYS A 44 -10.31 9.27 -16.83
C LYS A 44 -9.65 9.32 -15.46
N GLN A 45 -8.75 10.28 -15.26
CA GLN A 45 -8.04 10.45 -14.00
C GLN A 45 -8.83 11.33 -13.03
N TYR A 46 -9.00 10.88 -11.78
CA TYR A 46 -9.73 11.64 -10.74
C TYR A 46 -8.94 11.83 -9.44
N ALA A 47 -7.71 11.33 -9.37
CA ALA A 47 -6.83 11.55 -8.23
C ALA A 47 -5.35 11.48 -8.64
N VAL A 48 -4.49 12.21 -7.93
CA VAL A 48 -3.03 12.08 -8.04
C VAL A 48 -2.52 11.33 -6.81
N PRO A 49 -1.61 10.35 -6.94
CA PRO A 49 -1.01 9.69 -5.79
C PRO A 49 -0.27 10.68 -4.88
N LEU A 50 -0.62 10.69 -3.59
CA LEU A 50 0.07 11.48 -2.56
C LEU A 50 1.04 10.62 -1.75
N ASP A 51 0.56 9.48 -1.27
CA ASP A 51 1.30 8.55 -0.43
C ASP A 51 0.80 7.11 -0.68
N THR A 52 1.63 6.14 -0.34
CA THR A 52 1.33 4.72 -0.24
C THR A 52 1.53 4.25 1.20
N HIS A 53 0.47 3.68 1.79
CA HIS A 53 0.55 3.07 3.12
C HIS A 53 0.65 1.54 2.98
N PRO A 54 1.86 0.95 2.93
CA PRO A 54 2.01 -0.50 2.87
C PRO A 54 1.56 -1.13 4.19
N ILE A 55 0.94 -2.30 4.10
CA ILE A 55 0.74 -3.16 5.28
C ILE A 55 2.08 -3.78 5.62
N VAL A 56 2.61 -3.44 6.79
CA VAL A 56 3.89 -3.95 7.29
C VAL A 56 3.69 -4.65 8.64
N LEU A 57 4.52 -5.65 8.93
CA LEU A 57 4.55 -6.35 10.21
C LEU A 57 5.68 -5.81 11.08
N TYR A 58 5.32 -5.09 12.15
CA TYR A 58 6.26 -4.73 13.20
C TYR A 58 6.37 -5.86 14.22
N TYR A 59 7.58 -6.14 14.71
CA TYR A 59 7.82 -7.20 15.70
C TYR A 59 8.92 -6.82 16.68
N ASN A 60 8.80 -7.33 17.92
CA ASN A 60 9.81 -7.12 18.96
C ASN A 60 10.92 -8.18 18.84
N ARG A 61 12.09 -7.76 18.36
CA ARG A 61 13.26 -8.63 18.18
C ARG A 61 13.74 -9.28 19.48
N VAL A 62 13.63 -8.59 20.62
CA VAL A 62 14.06 -9.12 21.91
C VAL A 62 13.15 -10.28 22.33
N LEU A 63 11.84 -10.14 22.18
CA LEU A 63 10.88 -11.20 22.50
C LEU A 63 11.04 -12.40 21.57
N LEU A 64 11.17 -12.16 20.26
CA LEU A 64 11.39 -13.26 19.30
C LEU A 64 12.70 -14.00 19.55
N LYS A 65 13.78 -13.29 19.92
CA LYS A 65 15.05 -13.94 20.28
C LYS A 65 14.90 -14.78 21.54
N LYS A 66 14.21 -14.28 22.57
CA LYS A 66 13.93 -15.02 23.81
C LYS A 66 13.10 -16.28 23.54
N ALA A 67 12.16 -16.22 22.61
CA ALA A 67 11.32 -17.34 22.18
C ALA A 67 12.01 -18.28 21.17
N GLY A 68 13.26 -18.01 20.77
CA GLY A 68 14.00 -18.84 19.81
C GLY A 68 13.44 -18.83 18.38
N VAL A 69 12.70 -17.77 18.02
CA VAL A 69 12.03 -17.61 16.71
C VAL A 69 12.53 -16.40 15.92
N LEU A 70 13.70 -15.88 16.27
CA LEU A 70 14.41 -14.88 15.49
C LEU A 70 15.52 -15.57 14.70
N GLY A 71 15.49 -15.47 13.37
CA GLY A 71 16.55 -15.98 12.49
C GLY A 71 17.83 -15.14 12.55
N ASP A 72 18.92 -15.69 12.03
CA ASP A 72 20.23 -15.03 12.00
C ASP A 72 20.26 -13.77 11.10
N ASP A 73 19.34 -13.70 10.13
CA ASP A 73 19.11 -12.52 9.28
C ASP A 73 18.31 -11.40 10.00
N GLY A 74 17.96 -11.63 11.27
CA GLY A 74 17.21 -10.70 12.11
C GLY A 74 15.71 -10.67 11.83
N ARG A 75 15.17 -11.59 11.02
CA ARG A 75 13.74 -11.70 10.72
C ARG A 75 13.07 -12.83 11.52
N PRO A 76 11.76 -12.74 11.81
CA PRO A 76 11.03 -13.86 12.39
C PRO A 76 11.04 -15.09 11.49
N VAL A 77 11.20 -16.27 12.07
CA VAL A 77 11.00 -17.55 11.37
C VAL A 77 9.51 -17.90 11.33
N GLY A 78 9.08 -18.72 10.37
CA GLY A 78 7.71 -19.24 10.32
C GLY A 78 6.64 -18.16 10.12
N MET A 79 6.80 -17.29 9.12
CA MET A 79 5.84 -16.21 8.79
C MET A 79 5.28 -16.33 7.37
N ARG A 80 5.32 -17.52 6.75
CA ARG A 80 4.97 -17.69 5.33
C ARG A 80 3.47 -17.81 5.06
N ASN A 81 2.71 -18.24 6.06
CA ASN A 81 1.28 -18.48 6.00
C ASN A 81 0.66 -18.31 7.39
N LYS A 82 -0.68 -18.40 7.46
CA LYS A 82 -1.44 -18.20 8.70
C LYS A 82 -1.06 -19.21 9.78
N GLU A 83 -0.88 -20.46 9.41
CA GLU A 83 -0.61 -21.57 10.32
C GLU A 83 0.77 -21.40 10.98
N GLU A 84 1.81 -21.16 10.17
CA GLU A 84 3.16 -20.87 10.65
C GLU A 84 3.20 -19.59 11.48
N PHE A 85 2.55 -18.51 11.01
CA PHE A 85 2.47 -17.25 11.73
C PHE A 85 1.87 -17.46 13.12
N THR A 86 0.76 -18.22 13.21
CA THR A 86 0.10 -18.56 14.47
C THR A 86 1.02 -19.36 15.39
N ALA A 87 1.69 -20.39 14.85
CA ALA A 87 2.63 -21.20 15.61
C ALA A 87 3.83 -20.39 16.15
N THR A 88 4.31 -19.42 15.38
CA THR A 88 5.39 -18.50 15.81
C THR A 88 4.92 -17.59 16.94
N LEU A 89 3.70 -17.04 16.85
CA LEU A 89 3.14 -16.20 17.90
C LEU A 89 2.84 -16.98 19.19
N GLN A 90 2.45 -18.26 19.10
CA GLN A 90 2.22 -19.11 20.29
C GLN A 90 3.49 -19.41 21.10
N LYS A 91 4.68 -19.12 20.55
CA LYS A 91 5.97 -19.25 21.27
C LYS A 91 6.37 -17.99 22.05
N LEU A 92 5.70 -16.86 21.82
CA LEU A 92 5.92 -15.61 22.54
C LEU A 92 5.25 -15.64 23.92
#